data_AF-A0A1Y6FSS0-F1
#
_entry.id   AF-A0A1Y6FSS0-F1
#
_cell.length_a   1.000
_cell.length_b   1.000
_cell.length_c   1.000
_cell.angle_alpha   90.00
_cell.angle_beta   90.00
_cell.angle_gamma   90.00
#
_symmetry.space_group_name_H-M   'P 1'
#
loop_
_entity.id
_entity.type
_entity.pdbx_description
1 polymer ?
#
loop_
_entity_poly.entity_id
_entity_poly.type
_entity_poly.pdbx_seq_one_letter_code
_entity_poly.pdbx_strand_id
1 'polypeptide(L)' 'MPELVKEIYSPSKAYKGEINKRLRDGLLEIDVYFWDSEWETWLQKSTGFSLTDNLNSAMANANEKLKAYSGEIIE' A
#
# COMPACT_ATOMS: atom_id res chain seq x y z
N MET A 1 -16.78 3.69 0.10
CA MET A 1 -15.47 3.16 0.54
C MET A 1 -14.71 2.76 -0.70
N PRO A 2 -13.41 3.06 -0.81
CA PRO A 2 -12.60 2.50 -1.89
C PRO A 2 -12.67 0.96 -1.85
N GLU A 3 -12.58 0.35 -3.02
CA GLU A 3 -12.58 -1.10 -3.17
C GLU A 3 -11.14 -1.61 -3.06
N LEU A 4 -10.85 -2.47 -2.09
CA LEU A 4 -9.54 -3.09 -1.96
C LEU A 4 -9.30 -4.04 -3.15
N VAL A 5 -8.31 -3.72 -3.98
CA VAL A 5 -7.95 -4.52 -5.16
C VAL A 5 -6.89 -5.56 -4.80
N LYS A 6 -5.87 -5.15 -4.02
CA LYS A 6 -4.74 -6.02 -3.69
C LYS A 6 -4.00 -5.53 -2.44
N GLU A 7 -3.47 -6.48 -1.68
CA GLU A 7 -2.52 -6.24 -0.60
C GLU A 7 -1.15 -6.85 -0.94
N ILE A 8 -0.09 -6.20 -0.49
CA ILE A 8 1.30 -6.66 -0.61
C ILE A 8 1.93 -6.51 0.76
N TYR A 9 2.57 -7.56 1.27
CA TYR A 9 3.21 -7.54 2.58
C TYR A 9 4.73 -7.46 2.43
N SER A 10 5.39 -6.77 3.35
CA SER A 10 6.84 -6.84 3.46
C SER A 10 7.25 -8.23 3.98
N PRO A 11 8.51 -8.67 3.76
CA PRO A 11 8.99 -9.98 4.23
C PRO A 11 8.78 -10.20 5.73
N SER A 12 9.05 -9.19 6.55
CA SER A 12 8.79 -9.22 8.00
C SER A 12 7.30 -9.23 8.38
N LYS A 13 6.41 -8.93 7.43
CA LYS A 13 4.97 -8.66 7.63
C LYS A 13 4.68 -7.50 8.58
N ALA A 14 5.68 -6.70 8.93
CA ALA A 14 5.50 -5.50 9.73
C ALA A 14 4.91 -4.34 8.91
N TYR A 15 5.00 -4.41 7.58
CA TYR A 15 4.41 -3.42 6.69
C TYR A 15 3.52 -4.09 5.65
N LYS A 16 2.49 -3.36 5.20
CA LYS A 16 1.70 -3.73 4.03
C LYS A 16 1.43 -2.55 3.14
N GLY A 17 1.43 -2.77 1.83
CA GLY A 17 0.92 -1.87 0.82
C GLY A 17 -0.49 -2.30 0.41
N GLU A 18 -1.43 -1.36 0.36
CA GLU A 18 -2.77 -1.58 -0.17
C GLU A 18 -2.95 -0.82 -1.48
N ILE A 19 -3.55 -1.51 -2.47
CA ILE A 19 -4.00 -0.91 -3.72
C ILE A 19 -5.52 -0.87 -3.69
N ASN A 20 -6.06 0.34 -3.73
CA ASN A 20 -7.47 0.65 -3.51
C ASN A 20 -8.06 1.32 -4.75
N LYS A 21 -9.20 0.86 -5.26
CA LYS A 21 -9.89 1.48 -6.40
C LYS A 21 -10.90 2.51 -5.90
N ARG A 22 -10.76 3.74 -6.39
CA ARG A 22 -11.65 4.85 -6.08
C ARG A 22 -12.92 4.75 -6.92
N LEU A 23 -14.09 4.70 -6.26
CA LEU A 23 -15.38 4.55 -6.93
C LEU A 23 -15.77 5.76 -7.81
N ARG A 24 -15.22 6.94 -7.52
CA ARG A 24 -15.57 8.19 -8.21
C ARG A 24 -15.01 8.26 -9.64
N ASP A 25 -13.77 7.84 -9.83
CA ASP A 25 -13.01 8.02 -11.07
C ASP A 25 -12.35 6.72 -11.57
N GLY A 26 -12.48 5.63 -10.81
CA GLY A 26 -11.92 4.33 -11.17
C GLY A 26 -10.40 4.25 -11.01
N LEU A 27 -9.75 5.31 -10.54
CA LEU A 27 -8.31 5.35 -10.34
C LEU A 27 -7.90 4.47 -9.14
N LEU A 28 -6.69 3.94 -9.23
CA LEU A 28 -6.06 3.17 -8.16
C LEU A 28 -5.24 4.09 -7.28
N GLU A 29 -5.45 3.97 -5.98
CA GLU A 29 -4.79 4.64 -4.89
C GLU A 29 -3.92 3.64 -4.15
N ILE A 30 -2.78 4.11 -3.62
CA ILE A 30 -1.77 3.25 -3.01
C ILE A 30 -1.39 3.81 -1.65
N ASP A 31 -1.63 2.99 -0.63
CA ASP A 31 -1.30 3.29 0.76
C ASP A 31 -0.33 2.27 1.34
N VAL A 32 0.46 2.71 2.32
CA VAL A 32 1.35 1.84 3.08
C VAL A 32 1.02 1.98 4.55
N TYR A 33 0.92 0.83 5.21
CA TYR A 33 0.61 0.70 6.62
C TYR A 33 1.74 -0.04 7.34
N PHE A 34 1.88 0.26 8.63
CA PHE A 34 2.74 -0.43 9.58
C PHE A 34 1.90 -1.12 10.65
N TRP A 35 2.26 -2.33 11.05
CA TRP A 35 1.60 -3.05 12.13
C TRP A 35 2.13 -2.58 13.48
N ASP A 36 1.26 -1.93 14.25
CA ASP A 36 1.54 -1.58 15.63
C ASP A 36 1.10 -2.71 16.55
N SER A 37 2.08 -3.39 17.17
CA SER A 37 1.83 -4.51 18.08
C SER A 37 1.31 -4.09 19.46
N GLU A 38 1.52 -2.84 19.88
CA GLU A 38 1.02 -2.35 21.16
C GLU A 38 -0.50 -2.13 21.09
N TRP A 39 -0.97 -1.63 19.96
CA TRP A 39 -2.38 -1.31 19.72
C TRP A 39 -3.13 -2.35 18.87
N GLU A 40 -2.43 -3.40 18.45
CA GLU A 40 -2.92 -4.47 17.55
C GLU A 40 -3.64 -3.90 16.31
N THR A 41 -3.03 -2.90 15.66
CA THR A 41 -3.67 -2.16 14.58
C THR A 41 -2.71 -1.77 13.45
N TRP A 42 -3.27 -1.47 12.27
CA TRP A 42 -2.53 -0.94 11.13
C TRP A 42 -2.53 0.59 11.16
N LEU A 43 -1.33 1.18 11.21
CA LEU A 43 -1.14 2.63 11.15
C LEU A 43 -0.71 3.04 9.75
N GLN A 44 -1.44 3.96 9.12
CA GLN A 44 -1.08 4.51 7.81
C GLN A 44 0.24 5.29 7.92
N LYS A 45 1.22 4.93 7.11
CA LYS A 45 2.54 5.58 7.02
C LYS A 45 2.68 6.43 5.76
N SER A 46 2.04 6.03 4.67
CA SER A 46 2.07 6.80 3.43
C SER A 46 1.43 8.18 3.62
N THR A 47 2.21 9.23 3.33
CA THR A 47 1.68 10.58 3.16
C THR A 47 1.62 10.90 1.65
N GLY A 48 0.46 11.38 1.18
CA GLY A 48 0.24 11.72 -0.23
C GLY A 48 -0.28 10.56 -1.09
N PHE A 49 -1.29 10.88 -1.90
CA PHE A 49 -1.97 9.94 -2.79
C PHE A 49 -1.11 9.65 -4.03
N SER A 50 -0.76 8.38 -4.26
CA SER A 50 -0.26 7.94 -5.57
C SER A 50 -1.43 7.38 -6.36
N LEU A 51 -1.74 8.07 -7.47
CA LEU A 51 -2.85 7.71 -8.35
C LEU A 51 -2.31 7.10 -9.65
N THR A 52 -2.91 6.00 -10.08
CA THR A 52 -2.60 5.35 -11.35
C THR A 52 -3.87 4.76 -11.96
N ASP A 53 -3.90 4.63 -13.27
CA ASP A 53 -5.03 4.11 -14.03
C ASP A 53 -4.94 2.59 -14.29
N ASN A 54 -3.77 1.98 -14.07
CA ASN A 54 -3.53 0.57 -14.32
C ASN A 54 -2.86 -0.16 -13.14
N LEU A 55 -3.20 -1.45 -13.00
CA LEU A 55 -2.78 -2.29 -11.88
C LEU A 55 -1.27 -2.59 -11.88
N ASN A 56 -0.63 -2.70 -13.05
CA ASN A 56 0.81 -2.99 -13.13
C ASN A 56 1.65 -1.84 -12.56
N SER A 57 1.34 -0.60 -12.97
CA SER A 57 1.92 0.61 -12.40
C SER A 57 1.57 0.74 -10.92
N ALA A 58 0.36 0.34 -10.51
CA ALA A 58 -0.03 0.35 -9.10
C ALA A 58 0.82 -0.62 -8.27
N MET A 59 1.06 -1.83 -8.77
CA MET A 59 1.90 -2.82 -8.12
C MET A 59 3.36 -2.38 -8.03
N ALA A 60 3.92 -1.83 -9.12
CA ALA A 60 5.28 -1.31 -9.12
C ALA A 60 5.44 -0.18 -8.08
N ASN A 61 4.53 0.79 -8.09
CA ASN A 61 4.53 1.89 -7.13
C ASN A 61 4.32 1.41 -5.68
N ALA A 62 3.45 0.41 -5.47
CA ALA A 62 3.24 -0.17 -4.15
C ALA A 62 4.49 -0.87 -3.63
N ASN A 63 5.19 -1.64 -4.47
CA ASN A 63 6.46 -2.27 -4.11
C ASN A 63 7.55 -1.23 -3.78
N GLU A 64 7.68 -0.18 -4.59
CA GLU A 64 8.65 0.89 -4.35
C GLU A 64 8.36 1.65 -3.05
N LYS A 65 7.10 2.02 -2.80
CA LYS A 65 6.70 2.66 -1.55
C LYS A 65 6.93 1.73 -0.36
N LEU A 66 6.52 0.47 -0.47
CA LEU A 66 6.67 -0.50 0.61
C LEU A 66 8.15 -0.68 0.95
N LYS A 67 9.02 -0.83 -0.05
CA LYS A 67 10.49 -0.86 0.11
C LYS A 67 11.03 0.41 0.78
N ALA A 68 10.54 1.59 0.39
CA ALA A 68 10.97 2.86 0.98
C ALA A 68 10.58 3.01 2.46
N TYR A 69 9.40 2.51 2.85
CA TYR A 69 8.93 2.58 4.25
C TYR A 69 9.47 1.44 5.13
N SER A 70 9.59 0.22 4.61
CA SER A 70 10.07 -0.93 5.38
C SER A 70 11.60 -1.01 5.42
N GLY A 71 12.29 -0.47 4.41
CA GLY A 71 13.72 -0.71 4.20
C GLY A 71 14.04 -2.13 3.73
N GLU A 72 13.02 -2.95 3.45
CA GLU A 72 13.17 -4.36 3.05
C GLU A 72 13.14 -4.50 1.53
N ILE A 73 13.87 -5.50 1.01
CA ILE A 73 13.76 -5.89 -0.39
C ILE A 73 12.42 -6.61 -0.57
N ILE A 74 11.59 -6.09 -1.47
CA ILE A 74 10.32 -6.71 -1.87
C ILE A 74 10.59 -7.51 -3.15
N GLU A 75 10.45 -8.83 -3.08
CA GLU A 75 10.61 -9.77 -4.21
C GLU A 75 9.30 -9.98 -5.00
#